data_AF-A0A7W7YQB5-F1
#
_entry.id   AF-A0A7W7YQB5-F1
#
_cell.length_a   1.000
_cell.length_b   1.000
_cell.length_c   1.000
_cell.angle_alpha   90.00
_cell.angle_beta   90.00
_cell.angle_gamma   90.00
#
_symmetry.space_group_name_H-M   'P 1'
#
loop_
_entity.id
_entity.type
_entity.pdbx_description
1 polymer ?
#
loop_
_entity_poly.entity_id
_entity_poly.type
_entity_poly.pdbx_seq_one_letter_code
_entity_poly.pdbx_strand_id
1 'polypeptide(L)'
;MSLAPQNAQGSNWGLRASFAHLNDGAPPELWLRENGPFHYSAYLDENGKTLVIQRYENEGMLQRITLGKRWLPEPIKTGQAYRLEFFAIHQRLIARLDDHLLDIAVSDVPYRGYASIYGISRDAFQGVEHVNLDGMKHVEALNLAGVGDFTGPPQPALSETVIPGFAGASPATSSRVEETEAAEFSHFPVGRWKAIPLNLKEMPFLKSRGNGWLTSSGVASTLPVGIKGTNWGLRVTFRHQHRAQVPELLLRSSHESNFNAYLEHGGKTLTIQRFDRQADERYQTLRQMDLPQAAEPGRAYTLEFFAIGQVLLARYRDVVMEVTTKNAPKAGQISIYGIHFDDFRDVEVMNLEGVAEENALQMARGKDKR
;
A
#
# COMPACT_ATOMS: atom_id res chain seq x y z
N MET A 1 11.55 0.89 -0.51
CA MET A 1 12.42 -0.22 -0.06
C MET A 1 12.77 0.04 1.39
N SER A 2 12.48 -0.88 2.31
CA SER A 2 12.89 -0.70 3.72
C SER A 2 14.40 -0.85 3.83
N LEU A 3 15.09 0.19 4.32
CA LEU A 3 16.56 0.21 4.44
C LEU A 3 17.05 0.15 5.90
N ALA A 4 16.17 0.37 6.88
CA ALA A 4 16.47 0.05 8.27
C ALA A 4 16.57 -1.47 8.46
N PRO A 5 17.40 -1.97 9.40
CA PRO A 5 17.34 -3.36 9.83
C PRO A 5 15.90 -3.68 10.20
N GLN A 6 15.33 -4.71 9.55
CA GLN A 6 13.88 -4.95 9.46
C GLN A 6 13.18 -5.18 10.83
N ASN A 7 13.96 -5.19 11.92
CA ASN A 7 13.51 -5.44 13.28
C ASN A 7 13.62 -4.22 14.21
N ALA A 8 14.18 -3.10 13.76
CA ALA A 8 14.33 -1.91 14.60
C ALA A 8 13.09 -1.03 14.47
N GLN A 9 12.19 -1.11 15.46
CA GLN A 9 11.08 -0.17 15.63
C GLN A 9 11.42 0.87 16.70
N GLY A 10 11.14 2.13 16.40
CA GLY A 10 11.42 3.25 17.30
C GLY A 10 10.39 4.35 17.19
N SER A 11 10.25 5.13 18.25
CA SER A 11 9.39 6.33 18.26
C SER A 11 10.16 7.59 17.87
N ASN A 12 11.47 7.61 18.08
CA ASN A 12 12.35 8.70 17.69
C ASN A 12 13.39 8.20 16.68
N TRP A 13 13.47 8.88 15.53
CA TRP A 13 14.32 8.46 14.42
C TRP A 13 15.03 9.64 13.78
N GLY A 14 16.21 9.38 13.23
CA GLY A 14 16.84 10.18 12.18
C GLY A 14 17.14 9.29 10.98
N LEU A 15 16.90 9.80 9.77
CA LEU A 15 17.23 9.15 8.51
C LEU A 15 17.85 10.20 7.58
N ARG A 16 18.93 9.85 6.89
CA ARG A 16 19.53 10.70 5.86
C ARG A 16 19.95 9.89 4.65
N ALA A 17 19.88 10.53 3.49
CA ALA A 17 20.38 9.99 2.23
C ALA A 17 20.71 11.12 1.25
N SER A 18 21.56 10.81 0.28
CA SER A 18 21.81 11.67 -0.88
C SER A 18 21.05 11.14 -2.08
N PHE A 19 20.42 12.04 -2.82
CA PHE A 19 19.58 11.76 -3.99
C PHE A 19 20.07 12.54 -5.19
N ALA A 20 19.75 12.08 -6.40
CA ALA A 20 19.80 12.91 -7.60
C ALA A 20 18.38 13.33 -7.98
N HIS A 21 18.16 14.62 -8.27
CA HIS A 21 16.83 15.08 -8.70
C HIS A 21 16.49 14.52 -10.09
N LEU A 22 15.30 13.96 -10.24
CA LEU A 22 14.85 13.31 -11.48
C LEU A 22 13.72 14.13 -12.11
N ASN A 23 13.76 14.32 -13.43
CA ASN A 23 12.71 15.02 -14.18
C ASN A 23 11.40 14.22 -14.25
N ASP A 24 11.49 12.89 -14.18
CA ASP A 24 10.38 11.97 -14.42
C ASP A 24 10.27 10.98 -13.26
N GLY A 25 9.16 11.05 -12.53
CA GLY A 25 8.84 10.09 -11.48
C GLY A 25 8.34 10.75 -10.19
N ALA A 26 7.88 9.91 -9.25
CA ALA A 26 7.60 10.37 -7.91
C ALA A 26 8.92 10.79 -7.24
N PRO A 27 8.95 11.91 -6.49
CA PRO A 27 10.16 12.31 -5.78
C PRO A 27 10.54 11.25 -4.74
N PRO A 28 11.84 11.06 -4.46
CA PRO A 28 12.27 10.22 -3.35
C PRO A 28 11.74 10.77 -2.03
N GLU A 29 11.26 9.88 -1.18
CA GLU A 29 10.73 10.23 0.13
C GLU A 29 11.50 9.52 1.24
N LEU A 30 11.86 10.24 2.30
CA LEU A 30 12.31 9.67 3.56
C LEU A 30 11.09 9.45 4.44
N TRP A 31 10.82 8.20 4.82
CA TRP A 31 9.68 7.82 5.64
C TRP A 31 10.12 7.48 7.06
N LEU A 32 9.39 8.00 8.05
CA LEU A 32 9.62 7.72 9.46
C LEU A 32 8.33 7.25 10.13
N ARG A 33 8.50 6.38 11.12
CA ARG A 33 7.42 5.72 11.84
C ARG A 33 6.49 4.96 10.88
N GLU A 34 7.04 4.30 9.87
CA GLU A 34 6.27 3.41 9.00
C GLU A 34 5.71 2.23 9.84
N ASN A 35 4.48 1.78 9.58
CA ASN A 35 3.74 0.71 10.28
C ASN A 35 2.80 1.12 11.45
N GLY A 36 2.55 2.42 11.65
CA GLY A 36 1.50 2.88 12.56
C GLY A 36 0.16 3.17 11.88
N PRO A 37 -0.78 3.81 12.60
CA PRO A 37 -2.03 4.32 12.03
C PRO A 37 -1.80 5.40 10.96
N PHE A 38 -0.63 6.05 11.01
CA PHE A 38 -0.12 6.93 9.96
C PHE A 38 1.39 6.70 9.80
N HIS A 39 2.05 7.47 8.94
CA HIS A 39 3.50 7.65 8.88
C HIS A 39 3.82 9.05 8.35
N TYR A 40 5.06 9.49 8.54
CA TYR A 40 5.49 10.80 8.07
C TYR A 40 6.48 10.64 6.93
N SER A 41 6.43 11.57 5.97
CA SER A 41 7.46 11.67 4.95
C SER A 41 8.04 13.07 4.85
N ALA A 42 9.29 13.14 4.41
CA ALA A 42 9.91 14.35 3.92
C ALA A 42 10.45 14.11 2.51
N TYR A 43 10.23 15.08 1.61
CA TYR A 43 10.68 14.99 0.22
C TYR A 43 10.83 16.38 -0.41
N LEU A 44 11.53 16.43 -1.54
CA LEU A 44 11.61 17.60 -2.41
C LEU A 44 10.60 17.44 -3.54
N ASP A 45 9.75 18.45 -3.79
CA ASP A 45 8.73 18.37 -4.84
C ASP A 45 9.30 18.14 -6.26
N GLU A 46 8.41 17.81 -7.20
CA GLU A 46 8.77 17.46 -8.58
C GLU A 46 9.53 18.57 -9.32
N ASN A 47 9.39 19.83 -8.88
CA ASN A 47 10.08 20.98 -9.48
C ASN A 47 11.42 21.29 -8.80
N GLY A 48 11.84 20.50 -7.82
CA GLY A 48 13.05 20.71 -7.07
C GLY A 48 13.03 21.96 -6.19
N LYS A 49 11.86 22.56 -5.92
CA LYS A 49 11.73 23.93 -5.38
C LYS A 49 11.17 23.97 -3.96
N THR A 50 10.46 22.93 -3.54
CA THR A 50 9.79 22.92 -2.23
C THR A 50 10.16 21.68 -1.43
N LEU A 51 10.78 21.88 -0.26
CA LEU A 51 10.89 20.83 0.76
C LEU A 51 9.54 20.69 1.47
N VAL A 52 8.99 19.49 1.51
CA VAL A 52 7.66 19.20 2.04
C VAL A 52 7.77 18.15 3.13
N ILE A 53 7.03 18.35 4.23
CA ILE A 53 6.73 17.29 5.20
C ILE A 53 5.25 16.94 5.09
N GLN A 54 4.94 15.65 5.02
CA GLN A 54 3.58 15.13 4.93
C GLN A 54 3.32 14.04 5.97
N ARG A 55 2.03 13.83 6.25
CA ARG A 55 1.49 12.70 6.98
C ARG A 55 0.64 11.85 6.03
N TYR A 56 0.83 10.54 6.09
CA TYR A 56 0.04 9.55 5.39
C TYR A 56 -0.84 8.79 6.38
N GLU A 57 -2.15 8.80 6.18
CA GLU A 57 -3.07 8.03 7.03
C GLU A 57 -3.38 6.66 6.40
N ASN A 58 -3.37 5.60 7.20
CA ASN A 58 -3.52 4.21 6.74
C ASN A 58 -4.98 3.70 6.80
N GLU A 59 -5.98 4.58 6.92
CA GLU A 59 -7.40 4.23 7.05
C GLU A 59 -8.05 3.85 5.70
N GLY A 60 -7.59 2.74 5.10
CA GLY A 60 -8.24 2.12 3.93
C GLY A 60 -7.98 2.81 2.57
N MET A 61 -7.65 4.10 2.57
CA MET A 61 -7.04 4.83 1.44
C MET A 61 -5.91 5.71 1.98
N LEU A 62 -4.75 5.70 1.30
CA LEU A 62 -3.62 6.55 1.66
C LEU A 62 -3.98 8.02 1.46
N GLN A 63 -4.47 8.68 2.51
CA GLN A 63 -4.67 10.13 2.51
C GLN A 63 -3.35 10.83 2.80
N ARG A 64 -3.03 11.86 2.00
CA ARG A 64 -1.80 12.65 2.13
C ARG A 64 -2.14 14.03 2.69
N ILE A 65 -1.66 14.33 3.89
CA ILE A 65 -1.85 15.62 4.55
C ILE A 65 -0.52 16.36 4.56
N THR A 66 -0.46 17.55 3.94
CA THR A 66 0.74 18.39 4.02
C THR A 66 0.80 19.08 5.37
N LEU A 67 1.86 18.82 6.13
CA LEU A 67 2.08 19.43 7.43
C LEU A 67 2.88 20.73 7.33
N GLY A 68 3.80 20.82 6.36
CA GLY A 68 4.56 22.05 6.14
C GLY A 68 5.36 22.04 4.86
N LYS A 69 5.75 23.25 4.45
CA LYS A 69 6.47 23.52 3.21
C LYS A 69 7.56 24.56 3.44
N ARG A 70 8.71 24.37 2.82
CA ARG A 70 9.79 25.33 2.77
C ARG A 70 10.22 25.54 1.32
N TRP A 71 10.06 26.77 0.84
CA TRP A 71 10.54 27.18 -0.48
C TRP A 71 12.06 27.34 -0.46
N LEU A 72 12.72 26.73 -1.44
CA LEU A 72 14.14 26.93 -1.68
C LEU A 72 14.37 28.25 -2.44
N PRO A 73 15.47 28.97 -2.17
CA PRO A 73 15.84 30.17 -2.93
C PRO A 73 16.01 29.88 -4.43
N GLU A 74 16.63 28.74 -4.73
CA GLU A 74 16.82 28.23 -6.09
C GLU A 74 16.35 26.78 -6.18
N PRO A 75 15.67 26.37 -7.27
CA PRO A 75 15.31 24.97 -7.47
C PRO A 75 16.54 24.08 -7.69
N ILE A 76 16.53 22.89 -7.11
CA ILE A 76 17.49 21.83 -7.41
C ILE A 76 17.26 21.36 -8.85
N LYS A 77 18.30 21.41 -9.68
CA LYS A 77 18.21 21.05 -11.09
C LYS A 77 18.22 19.54 -11.28
N THR A 78 17.66 19.06 -12.38
CA THR A 78 17.68 17.63 -12.72
C THR A 78 19.11 17.13 -12.88
N GLY A 79 19.36 15.95 -12.30
CA GLY A 79 20.68 15.34 -12.18
C GLY A 79 21.55 15.93 -11.07
N GLN A 80 21.15 17.06 -10.46
CA GLN A 80 21.88 17.63 -9.33
C GLN A 80 21.68 16.75 -8.10
N ALA A 81 22.79 16.42 -7.44
CA ALA A 81 22.76 15.71 -6.17
C ALA A 81 22.34 16.67 -5.04
N TYR A 82 21.53 16.18 -4.11
CA TYR A 82 21.15 16.88 -2.89
C TYR A 82 21.11 15.92 -1.72
N ARG A 83 21.34 16.44 -0.51
CA ARG A 83 21.23 15.66 0.72
C ARG A 83 19.95 16.03 1.45
N LEU A 84 19.16 15.01 1.77
CA LEU A 84 17.95 15.15 2.56
C LEU A 84 18.11 14.37 3.87
N GLU A 85 17.70 15.00 4.95
CA GLU A 85 17.63 14.43 6.28
C GLU A 85 16.23 14.62 6.84
N PHE A 86 15.75 13.63 7.57
CA PHE A 86 14.46 13.69 8.22
C PHE A 86 14.55 13.09 9.61
N PHE A 87 14.02 13.81 10.59
CA PHE A 87 13.99 13.43 11.98
C PHE A 87 12.57 13.50 12.53
N ALA A 88 12.21 12.52 13.35
CA ALA A 88 11.01 12.51 14.16
C ALA A 88 11.45 12.40 15.62
N ILE A 89 11.27 13.48 16.39
CA ILE A 89 11.70 13.56 17.79
C ILE A 89 10.48 13.98 18.61
N HIS A 90 9.87 13.03 19.31
CA HIS A 90 8.62 13.21 20.03
C HIS A 90 7.55 13.79 19.08
N GLN A 91 7.08 15.00 19.35
CA GLN A 91 6.09 15.74 18.59
C GLN A 91 6.70 16.71 17.57
N ARG A 92 8.00 16.60 17.28
CA ARG A 92 8.68 17.44 16.28
C ARG A 92 9.08 16.62 15.07
N LEU A 93 8.83 17.19 13.90
CA LEU A 93 9.27 16.70 12.60
C LEU A 93 10.23 17.72 12.02
N ILE A 94 11.45 17.30 11.74
CA ILE A 94 12.53 18.17 11.27
C ILE A 94 13.06 17.60 9.97
N ALA A 95 12.85 18.32 8.87
CA ALA A 95 13.45 18.00 7.59
C ALA A 95 14.54 19.02 7.26
N ARG A 96 15.66 18.52 6.74
CA ARG A 96 16.78 19.35 6.34
C ARG A 96 17.23 18.97 4.94
N LEU A 97 17.30 19.96 4.06
CA LEU A 97 17.86 19.84 2.72
C LEU A 97 19.07 20.76 2.65
N ASP A 98 20.26 20.18 2.69
CA ASP A 98 21.53 20.90 2.85
C ASP A 98 21.48 21.87 4.07
N ASP A 99 21.49 23.19 3.83
CA ASP A 99 21.40 24.23 4.87
C ASP A 99 19.97 24.75 5.11
N HIS A 100 18.97 24.17 4.44
CA HIS A 100 17.58 24.57 4.55
C HIS A 100 16.82 23.69 5.55
N LEU A 101 16.35 24.30 6.63
CA LEU A 101 15.61 23.64 7.70
C LEU A 101 14.10 23.90 7.58
N LEU A 102 13.31 22.84 7.77
CA LEU A 102 11.87 22.87 8.01
C LEU A 102 11.57 22.12 9.29
N ASP A 103 11.04 22.82 10.30
CA ASP A 103 10.81 22.29 11.64
C ASP A 103 9.36 22.53 12.05
N ILE A 104 8.64 21.43 12.29
CA ILE A 104 7.20 21.40 12.48
C ILE A 104 6.87 20.72 13.80
N ALA A 105 5.99 21.33 14.58
CA ALA A 105 5.32 20.69 15.71
C ALA A 105 4.01 20.03 15.28
N VAL A 106 3.80 18.79 15.70
CA VAL A 106 2.58 18.00 15.46
C VAL A 106 1.89 17.63 16.76
N SER A 107 0.56 17.54 16.74
CA SER A 107 -0.27 17.24 17.92
C SER A 107 -0.28 15.76 18.30
N ASP A 108 0.17 14.89 17.38
CA ASP A 108 0.00 13.46 17.52
C ASP A 108 0.86 12.84 18.62
N VAL A 109 0.32 11.80 19.26
CA VAL A 109 1.11 10.95 20.16
C VAL A 109 2.14 10.17 19.33
N PRO A 110 3.44 10.20 19.71
CA PRO A 110 4.45 9.40 19.03
C PRO A 110 4.12 7.90 19.16
N TYR A 111 4.14 7.18 18.05
CA TYR A 111 4.08 5.72 18.03
C TYR A 111 5.36 5.16 17.42
N ARG A 112 5.59 3.87 17.64
CA ARG A 112 6.79 3.17 17.16
C ARG A 112 6.57 2.68 15.73
N GLY A 113 7.57 2.88 14.89
CA GLY A 113 7.58 2.36 13.52
C GLY A 113 8.99 2.30 12.94
N TYR A 114 9.08 2.01 11.66
CA TYR A 114 10.34 1.88 10.92
C TYR A 114 10.76 3.19 10.24
N ALA A 115 12.02 3.26 9.82
CA ALA A 115 12.54 4.27 8.91
C ALA A 115 12.83 3.65 7.54
N SER A 116 12.37 4.28 6.45
CA SER A 116 12.52 3.72 5.10
C SER A 116 12.66 4.80 4.03
N ILE A 117 13.02 4.39 2.82
CA ILE A 117 13.08 5.26 1.63
C ILE A 117 12.08 4.74 0.60
N TYR A 118 11.24 5.63 0.09
CA TYR A 118 10.21 5.34 -0.90
C TYR A 118 10.43 6.13 -2.19
N GLY A 119 9.79 5.68 -3.29
CA GLY A 119 9.64 6.48 -4.51
C GLY A 119 10.72 6.34 -5.59
N ILE A 120 11.72 5.44 -5.47
CA ILE A 120 12.88 5.42 -6.38
C ILE A 120 13.47 4.05 -6.70
N SER A 121 14.18 3.95 -7.83
CA SER A 121 15.06 2.82 -8.17
C SER A 121 16.29 2.80 -7.24
N ARG A 122 16.90 1.62 -7.05
CA ARG A 122 18.07 1.44 -6.16
C ARG A 122 19.25 2.37 -6.50
N ASP A 123 19.37 2.76 -7.76
CA ASP A 123 20.52 3.53 -8.25
C ASP A 123 20.34 5.05 -8.07
N ALA A 124 19.19 5.50 -7.56
CA ALA A 124 18.86 6.93 -7.45
C ALA A 124 19.22 7.56 -6.08
N PHE A 125 19.83 6.78 -5.17
CA PHE A 125 20.23 7.26 -3.86
C PHE A 125 21.51 6.60 -3.36
N GLN A 126 22.24 7.30 -2.48
CA GLN A 126 23.48 6.82 -1.87
C GLN A 126 23.66 7.40 -0.46
N GLY A 127 24.62 6.84 0.30
CA GLY A 127 24.99 7.37 1.61
C GLY A 127 23.85 7.32 2.63
N VAL A 128 23.09 6.21 2.65
CA VAL A 128 21.97 6.05 3.56
C VAL A 128 22.47 5.77 4.97
N GLU A 129 22.02 6.59 5.91
CA GLU A 129 22.29 6.40 7.33
C GLU A 129 21.02 6.61 8.13
N HIS A 130 20.84 5.81 9.18
CA HIS A 130 19.73 5.94 10.11
C HIS A 130 20.23 5.87 11.54
N VAL A 131 19.48 6.47 12.45
CA VAL A 131 19.76 6.46 13.90
C VAL A 131 18.45 6.33 14.67
N ASN A 132 18.39 5.34 15.57
CA ASN A 132 17.32 5.25 16.56
C ASN A 132 17.67 6.19 17.72
N LEU A 133 16.78 7.13 18.01
CA LEU A 133 16.97 8.16 19.03
C LEU A 133 16.19 7.86 20.32
N ASP A 134 15.51 6.71 20.41
CA ASP A 134 14.85 6.27 21.62
C ASP A 134 15.88 6.12 22.76
N GLY A 135 15.58 6.72 23.92
CA GLY A 135 16.49 6.75 25.07
C GLY A 135 17.54 7.87 25.05
N MET A 136 17.70 8.59 23.93
CA MET A 136 18.51 9.81 23.86
C MET A 136 17.80 10.96 24.57
N LYS A 137 18.54 11.86 25.24
CA LYS A 137 17.92 13.05 25.83
C LYS A 137 17.36 13.93 24.73
N HIS A 138 16.20 14.57 24.98
CA HIS A 138 15.52 15.39 23.98
C HIS A 138 16.43 16.46 23.36
N VAL A 139 17.21 17.19 24.18
CA VAL A 139 18.16 18.21 23.71
C VAL A 139 19.29 17.63 22.85
N GLU A 140 19.80 16.45 23.18
CA GLU A 140 20.85 15.77 22.41
C GLU A 140 20.31 15.33 21.03
N ALA A 141 19.08 14.81 20.99
CA ALA A 141 18.41 14.46 19.74
C ALA A 141 18.16 15.70 18.85
N LEU A 142 17.74 16.82 19.45
CA LEU A 142 17.55 18.09 18.74
C LEU A 142 18.87 18.69 18.22
N ASN A 143 19.95 18.61 19.01
CA ASN A 143 21.29 18.99 18.57
C ASN A 143 21.71 18.17 17.34
N LEU A 144 21.46 16.86 17.36
CA LEU A 144 21.77 15.97 16.23
C LEU A 144 20.95 16.32 14.97
N ALA A 145 19.69 16.74 15.15
CA ALA A 145 18.84 17.21 14.07
C ALA A 145 19.18 18.64 13.58
N GLY A 146 20.20 19.28 14.16
CA GLY A 146 20.65 20.63 13.76
C GLY A 146 19.76 21.77 14.27
N VAL A 147 18.93 21.52 15.29
CA VAL A 147 17.99 22.53 15.85
C VAL A 147 18.23 22.85 17.32
N GLY A 148 19.24 22.27 17.97
CA GLY A 148 19.38 22.44 19.41
C GLY A 148 19.89 23.81 19.88
N ASP A 149 20.55 24.59 19.01
CA ASP A 149 20.84 26.02 19.22
C ASP A 149 19.75 26.94 18.66
N PHE A 150 18.73 26.38 17.99
CA PHE A 150 17.65 27.13 17.39
C PHE A 150 16.63 27.52 18.46
N THR A 151 16.62 28.79 18.84
CA THR A 151 15.74 29.34 19.89
C THR A 151 14.33 29.72 19.39
N GLY A 152 14.09 29.60 18.08
CA GLY A 152 12.77 29.84 17.50
C GLY A 152 11.79 28.71 17.85
N PRO A 153 10.53 29.03 18.19
CA PRO A 153 9.51 28.00 18.35
C PRO A 153 9.32 27.24 17.01
N PRO A 154 9.07 25.92 17.05
CA PRO A 154 8.74 25.17 15.83
C PRO A 154 7.51 25.77 15.16
N GLN A 155 7.44 25.69 13.84
CA GLN A 155 6.24 26.12 13.13
C GLN A 155 5.08 25.18 13.50
N PRO A 156 3.87 25.70 13.79
CA PRO A 156 2.72 24.82 13.89
C PRO A 156 2.49 24.15 12.53
N ALA A 157 2.05 22.88 12.53
CA ALA A 157 1.59 22.23 11.31
C ALA A 157 0.54 23.11 10.62
N LEU A 158 0.63 23.24 9.29
CA LEU A 158 -0.37 23.92 8.46
C LEU A 158 -1.72 23.29 8.79
N SER A 159 -2.61 24.07 9.40
CA SER A 159 -3.84 23.66 10.07
C SER A 159 -4.28 22.26 9.67
N GLU A 160 -4.02 21.28 10.56
CA GLU A 160 -4.78 20.04 10.54
C GLU A 160 -6.24 20.49 10.50
N THR A 161 -6.95 20.13 9.44
CA THR A 161 -8.41 20.27 9.49
C THR A 161 -8.78 19.32 10.59
N VAL A 162 -8.94 19.83 11.82
CA VAL A 162 -9.21 19.04 13.00
C VAL A 162 -10.47 18.27 12.66
N ILE A 163 -10.32 16.99 12.32
CA ILE A 163 -11.45 16.09 12.22
C ILE A 163 -11.92 16.00 13.68
N PRO A 164 -13.05 16.62 14.04
CA PRO A 164 -13.43 16.71 15.43
C PRO A 164 -13.87 15.32 15.86
N GLY A 165 -13.07 14.64 16.69
CA GLY A 165 -13.55 13.48 17.43
C GLY A 165 -12.55 12.40 17.79
N PHE A 166 -11.47 12.71 18.51
CA PHE A 166 -10.78 11.67 19.31
C PHE A 166 -10.18 12.29 20.59
N ALA A 167 -11.06 12.60 21.55
CA ALA A 167 -10.67 12.71 22.95
C ALA A 167 -10.63 11.30 23.55
N GLY A 168 -9.48 10.91 24.11
CA GLY A 168 -9.24 9.59 24.66
C GLY A 168 -10.27 9.20 25.72
N ALA A 169 -10.98 8.10 25.48
CA ALA A 169 -11.71 7.36 26.50
C ALA A 169 -10.96 6.05 26.75
N SER A 170 -10.73 5.76 28.04
CA SER A 170 -10.24 4.47 28.54
C SER A 170 -11.01 3.28 27.95
N PRO A 171 -10.37 2.10 27.83
CA PRO A 171 -10.98 0.96 27.17
C PRO A 171 -12.08 0.35 28.06
N ALA A 172 -13.31 0.80 27.88
CA ALA A 172 -14.48 0.03 28.27
C ALA A 172 -14.75 -0.98 27.17
N THR A 173 -14.77 -2.26 27.55
CA THR A 173 -15.11 -3.42 26.73
C THR A 173 -16.41 -3.16 25.98
N SER A 174 -16.32 -2.90 24.67
CA SER A 174 -17.48 -2.55 23.83
C SER A 174 -17.78 -3.69 22.86
N SER A 175 -18.88 -4.39 23.12
CA SER A 175 -19.50 -5.41 22.28
C SER A 175 -20.30 -4.82 21.10
N ARG A 176 -19.84 -3.71 20.50
CA ARG A 176 -20.61 -2.93 19.52
C ARG A 176 -19.91 -2.77 18.16
N VAL A 177 -19.29 -3.83 17.66
CA VAL A 177 -18.64 -3.84 16.32
C VAL A 177 -19.47 -4.58 15.26
N GLU A 178 -20.43 -5.43 15.65
CA GLU A 178 -21.11 -6.31 14.68
C GLU A 178 -22.21 -5.62 13.85
N GLU A 179 -22.78 -4.50 14.32
CA GLU A 179 -23.97 -3.92 13.67
C GLU A 179 -23.67 -3.06 12.44
N THR A 180 -22.43 -2.58 12.27
CA THR A 180 -22.02 -1.74 11.13
C THR A 180 -21.56 -2.57 9.93
N GLU A 181 -20.94 -3.73 10.13
CA GLU A 181 -20.45 -4.58 9.04
C GLU A 181 -21.62 -5.18 8.22
N ALA A 182 -22.76 -5.52 8.86
CA ALA A 182 -23.92 -6.09 8.17
C ALA A 182 -24.57 -5.16 7.12
N ALA A 183 -24.48 -3.83 7.31
CA ALA A 183 -25.04 -2.86 6.38
C ALA A 183 -24.24 -2.75 5.06
N GLU A 184 -22.92 -2.93 5.10
CA GLU A 184 -22.06 -2.89 3.90
C GLU A 184 -22.33 -4.10 2.97
N PHE A 185 -22.57 -5.29 3.54
CA PHE A 185 -22.80 -6.52 2.77
C PHE A 185 -24.13 -6.53 1.99
N SER A 186 -25.12 -5.72 2.41
CA SER A 186 -26.44 -5.66 1.76
C SER A 186 -26.39 -5.26 0.27
N HIS A 187 -25.29 -4.62 -0.16
CA HIS A 187 -25.08 -4.17 -1.54
C HIS A 187 -24.55 -5.25 -2.48
N PHE A 188 -24.09 -6.39 -1.96
CA PHE A 188 -23.50 -7.48 -2.73
C PHE A 188 -24.34 -8.76 -2.63
N PRO A 189 -25.17 -9.08 -3.63
CA PRO A 189 -26.02 -10.26 -3.60
C PRO A 189 -25.19 -11.54 -3.48
N VAL A 190 -25.55 -12.37 -2.50
CA VAL A 190 -24.88 -13.65 -2.23
C VAL A 190 -24.92 -14.56 -3.46
N GLY A 191 -23.76 -15.14 -3.79
CA GLY A 191 -23.59 -16.10 -4.88
C GLY A 191 -23.70 -15.51 -6.29
N ARG A 192 -23.67 -14.18 -6.44
CA ARG A 192 -23.76 -13.51 -7.76
C ARG A 192 -22.59 -12.57 -7.99
N TRP A 193 -22.12 -12.54 -9.24
CA TRP A 193 -21.14 -11.55 -9.69
C TRP A 193 -21.76 -10.15 -9.68
N LYS A 194 -21.02 -9.19 -9.15
CA LYS A 194 -21.38 -7.78 -9.12
C LYS A 194 -20.19 -6.96 -9.60
N ALA A 195 -20.40 -6.15 -10.63
CA ALA A 195 -19.42 -5.20 -11.10
C ALA A 195 -19.15 -4.11 -10.05
N ILE A 196 -17.87 -3.79 -9.87
CA ILE A 196 -17.40 -2.73 -8.99
C ILE A 196 -17.32 -1.43 -9.80
N PRO A 197 -18.12 -0.40 -9.46
CA PRO A 197 -18.00 0.89 -10.12
C PRO A 197 -16.68 1.56 -9.70
N LEU A 198 -15.81 1.84 -10.66
CA LEU A 198 -14.55 2.53 -10.41
C LEU A 198 -14.73 4.03 -10.65
N ASN A 199 -14.65 4.82 -9.59
CA ASN A 199 -14.75 6.27 -9.67
C ASN A 199 -13.38 6.89 -10.03
N LEU A 200 -13.15 7.14 -11.32
CA LEU A 200 -11.90 7.72 -11.81
C LEU A 200 -11.60 9.12 -11.22
N LYS A 201 -12.60 9.85 -10.71
CA LYS A 201 -12.36 11.14 -10.06
C LYS A 201 -11.69 10.97 -8.69
N GLU A 202 -12.04 9.92 -7.97
CA GLU A 202 -11.46 9.58 -6.66
C GLU A 202 -10.17 8.77 -6.79
N MET A 203 -9.92 8.21 -7.98
CA MET A 203 -8.75 7.39 -8.29
C MET A 203 -7.91 8.02 -9.42
N PRO A 204 -7.26 9.18 -9.18
CA PRO A 204 -6.55 9.93 -10.22
C PRO A 204 -5.33 9.20 -10.81
N PHE A 205 -4.85 8.15 -10.15
CA PHE A 205 -3.80 7.27 -10.66
C PHE A 205 -4.31 6.34 -11.78
N LEU A 206 -5.62 6.14 -11.89
CA LEU A 206 -6.24 5.39 -12.97
C LEU A 206 -6.51 6.30 -14.18
N LYS A 207 -6.16 5.80 -15.36
CA LYS A 207 -6.41 6.49 -16.64
C LYS A 207 -7.21 5.58 -17.55
N SER A 208 -8.26 6.13 -18.17
CA SER A 208 -8.98 5.43 -19.23
C SER A 208 -8.15 5.44 -20.51
N ARG A 209 -8.04 4.27 -21.17
CA ARG A 209 -7.46 4.12 -22.51
C ARG A 209 -8.52 4.22 -23.63
N GLY A 210 -9.78 4.44 -23.28
CA GLY A 210 -10.92 4.26 -24.18
C GLY A 210 -11.37 2.79 -24.27
N ASN A 211 -12.57 2.55 -24.82
CA ASN A 211 -13.17 1.22 -25.01
C ASN A 211 -13.26 0.38 -23.71
N GLY A 212 -13.41 1.04 -22.56
CA GLY A 212 -13.57 0.43 -21.24
C GLY A 212 -12.28 -0.07 -20.58
N TRP A 213 -11.12 0.05 -21.23
CA TRP A 213 -9.84 -0.34 -20.64
C TRP A 213 -9.28 0.75 -19.72
N LEU A 214 -8.77 0.33 -18.57
CA LEU A 214 -8.10 1.17 -17.60
C LEU A 214 -6.62 0.81 -17.50
N THR A 215 -5.79 1.78 -17.15
CA THR A 215 -4.36 1.64 -16.89
C THR A 215 -4.01 2.42 -15.63
N SER A 216 -2.92 2.09 -14.94
CA SER A 216 -2.42 2.90 -13.82
C SER A 216 -1.05 3.50 -14.12
N SER A 217 -0.84 4.76 -13.72
CA SER A 217 0.46 5.43 -13.80
C SER A 217 1.32 5.30 -12.54
N GLY A 218 0.78 4.76 -11.43
CA GLY A 218 1.52 4.64 -10.17
C GLY A 218 2.34 3.34 -10.06
N VAL A 219 3.60 3.44 -9.63
CA VAL A 219 4.42 2.28 -9.27
C VAL A 219 3.77 1.57 -8.07
N ALA A 220 3.65 0.25 -8.12
CA ALA A 220 3.05 -0.57 -7.04
C ALA A 220 1.60 -0.17 -6.67
N SER A 221 0.80 0.25 -7.66
CA SER A 221 -0.62 0.57 -7.45
C SER A 221 -1.41 -0.64 -6.96
N THR A 222 -2.06 -0.49 -5.81
CA THR A 222 -3.11 -1.39 -5.33
C THR A 222 -4.46 -0.73 -5.63
N LEU A 223 -5.39 -1.47 -6.25
CA LEU A 223 -6.78 -1.07 -6.35
C LEU A 223 -7.56 -1.71 -5.19
N PRO A 224 -7.85 -0.98 -4.10
CA PRO A 224 -8.76 -1.48 -3.08
C PRO A 224 -10.17 -1.55 -3.66
N VAL A 225 -10.87 -2.65 -3.42
CA VAL A 225 -12.27 -2.81 -3.85
C VAL A 225 -13.25 -2.28 -2.78
N GLY A 226 -12.74 -1.90 -1.60
CA GLY A 226 -13.56 -1.36 -0.50
C GLY A 226 -14.44 -2.44 0.18
N ILE A 227 -14.07 -3.71 0.05
CA ILE A 227 -14.82 -4.85 0.60
C ILE A 227 -13.89 -5.66 1.49
N LYS A 228 -14.41 -6.11 2.63
CA LYS A 228 -13.73 -6.97 3.58
C LYS A 228 -14.55 -8.22 3.87
N GLY A 229 -13.90 -9.37 3.97
CA GLY A 229 -14.53 -10.59 4.46
C GLY A 229 -13.63 -11.82 4.33
N THR A 230 -14.20 -12.97 4.64
CA THR A 230 -13.54 -14.27 4.58
C THR A 230 -13.87 -15.03 3.30
N ASN A 231 -15.12 -14.97 2.81
CA ASN A 231 -15.59 -15.79 1.71
C ASN A 231 -15.98 -14.95 0.50
N TRP A 232 -15.07 -14.83 -0.46
CA TRP A 232 -15.23 -13.93 -1.60
C TRP A 232 -14.59 -14.49 -2.87
N GLY A 233 -15.20 -14.14 -4.01
CA GLY A 233 -14.60 -14.25 -5.33
C GLY A 233 -14.25 -12.86 -5.89
N LEU A 234 -13.14 -12.77 -6.60
CA LEU A 234 -12.71 -11.62 -7.39
C LEU A 234 -12.43 -12.09 -8.82
N ARG A 235 -12.98 -11.37 -9.80
CA ARG A 235 -12.76 -11.61 -11.23
C ARG A 235 -12.36 -10.31 -11.89
N VAL A 236 -11.34 -10.38 -12.74
CA VAL A 236 -10.85 -9.22 -13.50
C VAL A 236 -10.42 -9.68 -14.89
N THR A 237 -10.70 -8.84 -15.89
CA THR A 237 -10.18 -9.01 -17.25
C THR A 237 -8.99 -8.10 -17.46
N PHE A 238 -7.85 -8.70 -17.80
CA PHE A 238 -6.58 -8.03 -18.07
C PHE A 238 -6.22 -8.10 -19.56
N ARG A 239 -5.31 -7.24 -19.99
CA ARG A 239 -4.67 -7.30 -21.31
C ARG A 239 -3.15 -7.25 -21.12
N HIS A 240 -2.50 -8.36 -21.43
CA HIS A 240 -1.08 -8.56 -21.15
C HIS A 240 -0.19 -7.63 -22.00
N GLN A 241 0.66 -6.82 -21.38
CA GLN A 241 1.51 -5.82 -22.08
C GLN A 241 2.97 -6.27 -22.29
N HIS A 242 3.23 -7.57 -22.46
CA HIS A 242 4.57 -8.17 -22.66
C HIS A 242 5.56 -8.01 -21.49
N ARG A 243 5.09 -7.77 -20.27
CA ARG A 243 5.97 -7.56 -19.11
C ARG A 243 6.24 -8.86 -18.36
N ALA A 244 7.41 -8.96 -17.74
CA ALA A 244 7.75 -10.09 -16.87
C ALA A 244 6.90 -10.14 -15.60
N GLN A 245 6.43 -8.98 -15.14
CA GLN A 245 5.53 -8.82 -14.00
C GLN A 245 4.08 -8.70 -14.49
N VAL A 246 3.16 -9.28 -13.74
CA VAL A 246 1.72 -9.26 -14.02
C VAL A 246 0.94 -8.72 -12.82
N PRO A 247 -0.29 -8.27 -13.01
CA PRO A 247 -1.18 -7.98 -11.90
C PRO A 247 -1.50 -9.24 -11.07
N GLU A 248 -1.79 -9.02 -9.80
CA GLU A 248 -2.14 -10.06 -8.83
C GLU A 248 -3.53 -9.80 -8.25
N LEU A 249 -4.36 -10.84 -8.17
CA LEU A 249 -5.63 -10.79 -7.47
C LEU A 249 -5.42 -11.13 -5.99
N LEU A 250 -5.77 -10.20 -5.10
CA LEU A 250 -5.55 -10.33 -3.66
C LEU A 250 -6.88 -10.56 -2.94
N LEU A 251 -6.92 -11.62 -2.13
CA LEU A 251 -8.02 -11.91 -1.21
C LEU A 251 -7.51 -11.98 0.23
N ARG A 252 -8.41 -11.64 1.17
CA ARG A 252 -8.12 -11.61 2.61
C ARG A 252 -6.88 -10.76 2.94
N SER A 253 -6.72 -9.66 2.21
CA SER A 253 -5.55 -8.79 2.34
C SER A 253 -5.58 -7.98 3.63
N SER A 254 -4.43 -7.92 4.28
CA SER A 254 -4.17 -7.15 5.50
C SER A 254 -2.72 -6.69 5.52
N HIS A 255 -2.33 -5.92 6.54
CA HIS A 255 -0.95 -5.49 6.74
C HIS A 255 0.02 -6.63 7.09
N GLU A 256 -0.50 -7.76 7.59
CA GLU A 256 0.31 -8.92 8.00
C GLU A 256 0.36 -10.00 6.92
N SER A 257 -0.74 -10.24 6.21
CA SER A 257 -0.82 -11.35 5.25
C SER A 257 -1.88 -11.13 4.19
N ASN A 258 -1.71 -11.80 3.05
CA ASN A 258 -2.71 -11.91 1.98
C ASN A 258 -2.53 -13.22 1.20
N PHE A 259 -3.52 -13.54 0.36
CA PHE A 259 -3.38 -14.58 -0.66
C PHE A 259 -3.46 -13.94 -2.04
N ASN A 260 -2.63 -14.44 -2.95
CA ASN A 260 -2.45 -13.91 -4.30
C ASN A 260 -2.75 -15.01 -5.31
N ALA A 261 -3.42 -14.65 -6.40
CA ALA A 261 -3.42 -15.44 -7.62
C ALA A 261 -2.97 -14.59 -8.80
N TYR A 262 -2.06 -15.13 -9.62
CA TYR A 262 -1.47 -14.42 -10.75
C TYR A 262 -0.86 -15.40 -11.78
N LEU A 263 -0.48 -14.86 -12.94
CA LEU A 263 0.14 -15.64 -14.02
C LEU A 263 1.64 -15.35 -14.17
N GLU A 264 2.49 -16.35 -13.97
CA GLU A 264 3.94 -16.22 -14.10
C GLU A 264 4.44 -16.51 -15.53
N HIS A 265 5.71 -16.15 -15.78
CA HIS A 265 6.45 -16.52 -16.99
C HIS A 265 5.76 -16.15 -18.30
N GLY A 266 5.18 -14.94 -18.36
CA GLY A 266 4.46 -14.44 -19.53
C GLY A 266 3.14 -15.18 -19.75
N GLY A 267 2.42 -15.48 -18.67
CA GLY A 267 1.12 -16.12 -18.76
C GLY A 267 1.14 -17.64 -18.81
N LYS A 268 2.28 -18.29 -18.58
CA LYS A 268 2.44 -19.75 -18.76
C LYS A 268 2.10 -20.57 -17.52
N THR A 269 2.21 -19.99 -16.33
CA THR A 269 2.01 -20.72 -15.08
C THR A 269 1.00 -19.95 -14.24
N LEU A 270 -0.04 -20.64 -13.76
CA LEU A 270 -0.97 -20.08 -12.78
C LEU A 270 -0.42 -20.38 -11.38
N THR A 271 -0.33 -19.34 -10.55
CA THR A 271 0.28 -19.43 -9.22
C THR A 271 -0.69 -18.95 -8.16
N ILE A 272 -0.85 -19.72 -7.09
CA ILE A 272 -1.46 -19.27 -5.83
C ILE A 272 -0.35 -19.17 -4.80
N GLN A 273 -0.21 -18.00 -4.20
CA GLN A 273 0.83 -17.68 -3.23
C GLN A 273 0.20 -17.09 -1.97
N ARG A 274 0.89 -17.24 -0.84
CA ARG A 274 0.59 -16.52 0.40
C ARG A 274 1.72 -15.53 0.67
N PHE A 275 1.35 -14.28 0.94
CA PHE A 275 2.23 -13.36 1.61
C PHE A 275 2.01 -13.44 3.13
N ASP A 276 3.08 -13.52 3.89
CA ASP A 276 3.08 -13.42 5.35
C ASP A 276 4.29 -12.62 5.81
N ARG A 277 4.05 -11.43 6.36
CA ARG A 277 5.09 -10.49 6.77
C ARG A 277 6.01 -11.05 7.86
N GLN A 278 5.48 -11.92 8.71
CA GLN A 278 6.16 -12.46 9.89
C GLN A 278 6.86 -13.79 9.62
N ALA A 279 6.59 -14.43 8.48
CA ALA A 279 7.26 -15.66 8.10
C ALA A 279 8.70 -15.41 7.62
N ASP A 280 9.58 -16.38 7.87
CA ASP A 280 10.97 -16.37 7.37
C ASP A 280 11.00 -16.24 5.84
N GLU A 281 10.15 -17.00 5.16
CA GLU A 281 9.84 -16.84 3.75
C GLU A 281 8.52 -16.09 3.61
N ARG A 282 8.61 -14.79 3.30
CA ARG A 282 7.43 -13.93 3.21
C ARG A 282 6.47 -14.33 2.10
N TYR A 283 6.98 -14.90 1.02
CA TYR A 283 6.21 -15.28 -0.15
C TYR A 283 6.27 -16.80 -0.30
N GLN A 284 5.19 -17.47 0.10
CA GLN A 284 5.10 -18.93 0.07
C GLN A 284 4.21 -19.35 -1.09
N THR A 285 4.80 -19.99 -2.09
CA THR A 285 4.04 -20.61 -3.17
C THR A 285 3.24 -21.77 -2.60
N LEU A 286 1.91 -21.66 -2.63
CA LEU A 286 1.01 -22.71 -2.14
C LEU A 286 0.74 -23.75 -3.24
N ARG A 287 0.58 -23.29 -4.48
CA ARG A 287 0.41 -24.16 -5.65
C ARG A 287 0.78 -23.43 -6.94
N GLN A 288 1.37 -24.17 -7.87
CA GLN A 288 1.64 -23.75 -9.24
C GLN A 288 1.10 -24.80 -10.21
N MET A 289 0.71 -24.35 -11.39
CA MET A 289 0.25 -25.21 -12.48
C MET A 289 0.63 -24.60 -13.83
N ASP A 290 1.27 -25.39 -14.68
CA ASP A 290 1.51 -24.98 -16.06
C ASP A 290 0.20 -24.98 -16.85
N LEU A 291 -0.02 -23.90 -17.59
CA LEU A 291 -1.19 -23.70 -18.40
C LEU A 291 -0.99 -24.33 -19.79
N PRO A 292 -2.02 -24.99 -20.34
CA PRO A 292 -1.94 -25.60 -21.67
C PRO A 292 -1.75 -24.55 -22.77
N GLN A 293 -2.20 -23.32 -22.53
CA GLN A 293 -1.95 -22.18 -23.41
C GLN A 293 -1.66 -20.94 -22.57
N ALA A 294 -0.52 -20.31 -22.87
CA ALA A 294 -0.11 -19.08 -22.22
C ALA A 294 -1.07 -17.92 -22.48
N ALA A 295 -1.11 -16.94 -21.59
CA ALA A 295 -1.72 -15.65 -21.91
C ALA A 295 -0.90 -14.96 -23.02
N GLU A 296 -1.53 -14.74 -24.17
CA GLU A 296 -0.86 -14.10 -25.28
C GLU A 296 -0.81 -12.59 -25.07
N PRO A 297 0.35 -11.96 -25.31
CA PRO A 297 0.45 -10.52 -25.25
C PRO A 297 -0.55 -9.79 -26.16
N GLY A 298 -1.06 -8.67 -25.68
CA GLY A 298 -2.09 -7.86 -26.34
C GLY A 298 -3.50 -8.48 -26.32
N ARG A 299 -3.64 -9.77 -25.98
CA ARG A 299 -4.96 -10.42 -25.87
C ARG A 299 -5.53 -10.23 -24.47
N ALA A 300 -6.86 -10.10 -24.43
CA ALA A 300 -7.60 -10.06 -23.19
C ALA A 300 -7.61 -11.46 -22.55
N TYR A 301 -7.46 -11.51 -21.22
CA TYR A 301 -7.62 -12.72 -20.44
C TYR A 301 -8.35 -12.42 -19.14
N THR A 302 -9.11 -13.39 -18.65
CA THR A 302 -9.82 -13.27 -17.37
C THR A 302 -9.16 -14.19 -16.36
N LEU A 303 -8.83 -13.61 -15.20
CA LEU A 303 -8.38 -14.34 -14.03
C LEU A 303 -9.45 -14.22 -12.95
N GLU A 304 -9.73 -15.33 -12.29
CA GLU A 304 -10.64 -15.38 -11.15
C GLU A 304 -9.92 -15.99 -9.96
N PHE A 305 -10.19 -15.45 -8.78
CA PHE A 305 -9.66 -15.94 -7.53
C PHE A 305 -10.74 -15.97 -6.47
N PHE A 306 -10.79 -17.05 -5.70
CA PHE A 306 -11.78 -17.29 -4.67
C PHE A 306 -11.10 -17.74 -3.39
N ALA A 307 -11.65 -17.31 -2.25
CA ALA A 307 -11.31 -17.81 -0.94
C ALA A 307 -12.61 -18.25 -0.27
N ILE A 308 -12.72 -19.52 0.10
CA ILE A 308 -13.93 -20.16 0.63
C ILE A 308 -13.52 -21.07 1.78
N GLY A 309 -13.82 -20.69 3.01
CA GLY A 309 -13.32 -21.41 4.18
C GLY A 309 -11.79 -21.53 4.11
N GLN A 310 -11.27 -22.74 4.20
CA GLN A 310 -9.82 -23.01 4.09
C GLN A 310 -9.35 -23.20 2.64
N VAL A 311 -10.25 -23.23 1.67
CA VAL A 311 -9.96 -23.52 0.26
C VAL A 311 -9.75 -22.22 -0.51
N LEU A 312 -8.69 -22.19 -1.30
CA LEU A 312 -8.43 -21.17 -2.30
C LEU A 312 -8.59 -21.79 -3.68
N LEU A 313 -9.23 -21.06 -4.60
CA LEU A 313 -9.42 -21.51 -5.97
C LEU A 313 -9.04 -20.37 -6.91
N ALA A 314 -8.16 -20.66 -7.87
CA ALA A 314 -7.87 -19.76 -8.98
C ALA A 314 -8.34 -20.38 -10.28
N ARG A 315 -8.95 -19.57 -11.16
CA ARG A 315 -9.44 -20.01 -12.46
C ARG A 315 -8.90 -19.11 -13.56
N TYR A 316 -8.36 -19.75 -14.59
CA TYR A 316 -7.96 -19.11 -15.83
C TYR A 316 -8.54 -19.92 -16.99
N ARG A 317 -9.47 -19.32 -17.74
CA ARG A 317 -10.26 -20.02 -18.77
C ARG A 317 -10.92 -21.28 -18.17
N ASP A 318 -10.70 -22.45 -18.78
CA ASP A 318 -11.23 -23.74 -18.34
C ASP A 318 -10.33 -24.44 -17.31
N VAL A 319 -9.21 -23.83 -16.93
CA VAL A 319 -8.27 -24.38 -15.94
C VAL A 319 -8.65 -23.88 -14.55
N VAL A 320 -8.89 -24.82 -13.64
CA VAL A 320 -9.18 -24.57 -12.22
C VAL A 320 -8.07 -25.17 -11.37
N MET A 321 -7.48 -24.35 -10.51
CA MET A 321 -6.48 -24.75 -9.54
C MET A 321 -7.00 -24.50 -8.13
N GLU A 322 -6.98 -25.55 -7.31
CA GLU A 322 -7.50 -25.51 -5.94
C GLU A 322 -6.38 -25.83 -4.94
N VAL A 323 -6.38 -25.17 -3.77
CA VAL A 323 -5.46 -25.48 -2.67
C VAL A 323 -6.14 -25.30 -1.33
N THR A 324 -5.94 -26.25 -0.41
CA THR A 324 -6.43 -26.16 0.97
C THR A 324 -5.32 -25.62 1.87
N THR A 325 -5.65 -24.60 2.66
CA THR A 325 -4.75 -23.99 3.63
C THR A 325 -5.01 -24.56 5.02
N LYS A 326 -3.99 -24.59 5.88
CA LYS A 326 -4.13 -25.10 7.26
C LYS A 326 -4.63 -24.06 8.26
N ASN A 327 -4.65 -22.79 7.87
CA ASN A 327 -4.94 -21.69 8.81
C ASN A 327 -6.43 -21.41 8.86
N ALA A 328 -6.89 -20.94 10.03
CA ALA A 328 -8.22 -20.38 10.15
C ALA A 328 -8.41 -19.21 9.15
N PRO A 329 -9.55 -19.13 8.46
CA PRO A 329 -9.86 -18.00 7.58
C PRO A 329 -9.84 -16.70 8.39
N LYS A 330 -9.06 -15.72 7.93
CA LYS A 330 -9.09 -14.36 8.48
C LYS A 330 -9.79 -13.45 7.49
N ALA A 331 -10.66 -12.58 7.99
CA ALA A 331 -11.29 -11.56 7.17
C ALA A 331 -10.24 -10.55 6.72
N GLY A 332 -10.32 -10.13 5.46
CA GLY A 332 -9.42 -9.10 4.94
C GLY A 332 -9.98 -8.47 3.67
N GLN A 333 -9.25 -7.48 3.17
CA GLN A 333 -9.65 -6.70 2.01
C GLN A 333 -9.50 -7.50 0.71
N ILE A 334 -10.32 -7.14 -0.27
CA ILE A 334 -10.19 -7.56 -1.66
C ILE A 334 -9.46 -6.45 -2.42
N SER A 335 -8.43 -6.81 -3.18
CA SER A 335 -7.67 -5.82 -3.94
C SER A 335 -7.03 -6.41 -5.19
N ILE A 336 -6.55 -5.54 -6.07
CA ILE A 336 -5.70 -5.92 -7.21
C ILE A 336 -4.36 -5.21 -7.03
N TYR A 337 -3.27 -5.97 -6.98
CA TYR A 337 -1.92 -5.41 -6.93
C TYR A 337 -1.29 -5.42 -8.32
N GLY A 338 -0.36 -4.51 -8.58
CA GLY A 338 0.38 -4.53 -9.84
C GLY A 338 -0.41 -4.09 -11.07
N ILE A 339 -1.53 -3.35 -10.91
CA ILE A 339 -2.37 -2.88 -12.04
C ILE A 339 -1.69 -1.88 -13.00
N HIS A 340 -0.44 -1.50 -12.73
CA HIS A 340 0.38 -0.69 -13.63
C HIS A 340 1.16 -1.54 -14.64
N PHE A 341 1.15 -2.87 -14.49
CA PHE A 341 1.81 -3.80 -15.39
C PHE A 341 0.99 -4.08 -16.65
N ASP A 342 -0.33 -4.24 -16.51
CA ASP A 342 -1.25 -4.53 -17.61
C ASP A 342 -2.43 -3.54 -17.60
N ASP A 343 -3.12 -3.42 -18.73
CA ASP A 343 -4.43 -2.77 -18.73
C ASP A 343 -5.48 -3.74 -18.18
N PHE A 344 -6.51 -3.22 -17.53
CA PHE A 344 -7.56 -4.02 -16.92
C PHE A 344 -8.95 -3.42 -17.13
N ARG A 345 -9.99 -4.23 -16.95
CA ARG A 345 -11.41 -3.86 -16.96
C ARG A 345 -12.24 -4.94 -16.29
N ASP A 346 -13.56 -4.75 -16.27
CA ASP A 346 -14.54 -5.75 -15.83
C ASP A 346 -14.22 -6.30 -14.43
N VAL A 347 -13.92 -5.40 -13.48
CA VAL A 347 -13.66 -5.77 -12.08
C VAL A 347 -14.97 -6.15 -11.41
N GLU A 348 -15.08 -7.41 -11.01
CA GLU A 348 -16.27 -7.97 -10.42
C GLU A 348 -15.95 -8.75 -9.15
N VAL A 349 -16.87 -8.75 -8.19
CA VAL A 349 -16.77 -9.55 -6.96
C VAL A 349 -17.99 -10.45 -6.81
N MET A 350 -17.82 -11.54 -6.06
CA MET A 350 -18.90 -12.43 -5.65
C MET A 350 -18.85 -12.61 -4.15
N ASN A 351 -19.94 -12.21 -3.48
CA ASN A 351 -20.13 -12.44 -2.05
C ASN A 351 -20.48 -13.92 -1.83
N LEU A 352 -19.66 -14.66 -1.07
CA LEU A 352 -19.91 -16.05 -0.70
C LEU A 352 -20.14 -16.20 0.81
N GLU A 353 -20.27 -15.09 1.55
CA GLU A 353 -20.58 -15.12 2.97
C GLU A 353 -21.98 -15.69 3.21
N GLY A 354 -22.10 -16.52 4.24
CA GLY A 354 -23.35 -17.21 4.60
C GLY A 354 -23.75 -18.35 3.66
N VAL A 355 -23.01 -18.62 2.59
CA VAL A 355 -23.21 -19.81 1.74
C VAL A 355 -22.52 -21.01 2.37
N ALA A 356 -23.21 -22.16 2.43
CA ALA A 356 -22.57 -23.41 2.84
C ALA A 356 -21.33 -23.69 1.97
N GLU A 357 -20.22 -24.07 2.59
CA GLU A 357 -18.91 -24.19 1.93
C GLU A 357 -18.96 -25.05 0.65
N GLU A 358 -19.66 -26.19 0.69
CA GLU A 358 -19.84 -27.05 -0.48
C GLU A 358 -20.55 -26.33 -1.63
N ASN A 359 -21.61 -25.59 -1.35
CA ASN A 359 -22.35 -24.82 -2.36
C ASN A 359 -21.50 -23.67 -2.92
N ALA A 360 -20.75 -22.97 -2.07
CA ALA A 360 -19.83 -21.92 -2.49
C ALA A 360 -18.73 -22.48 -3.41
N LEU A 361 -18.18 -23.65 -3.08
CA LEU A 361 -17.20 -24.34 -3.92
C LEU A 361 -17.78 -24.79 -5.26
N GLN A 362 -19.03 -25.28 -5.27
CA GLN A 362 -19.73 -25.61 -6.52
C GLN A 362 -19.90 -24.37 -7.41
N MET A 363 -20.32 -23.24 -6.84
CA MET A 363 -20.42 -21.95 -7.53
C MET A 363 -19.07 -21.50 -8.11
N ALA A 364 -18.00 -21.54 -7.31
CA ALA A 364 -16.66 -21.10 -7.73
C ALA A 364 -16.04 -22.00 -8.82
N ARG A 365 -16.29 -23.32 -8.76
CA ARG A 365 -15.86 -24.27 -9.79
C ARG A 365 -16.60 -24.06 -11.13
N GLY A 366 -17.70 -23.31 -11.13
CA GLY A 366 -18.45 -22.99 -12.35
C GLY A 366 -19.21 -24.18 -12.93
N LYS A 367 -19.56 -25.17 -12.11
CA LYS A 367 -20.51 -26.22 -12.54
C LYS A 367 -21.92 -25.64 -12.52
N ASP A 368 -22.31 -25.03 -13.63
CA ASP A 368 -23.59 -25.30 -14.29
C ASP A 368 -23.84 -24.33 -15.46
N LYS A 369 -24.22 -24.92 -16.59
CA LYS A 369 -24.67 -24.33 -17.87
C LYS A 369 -23.58 -24.01 -18.91
N ARG A 370 -23.12 -25.07 -19.58
CA ARG A 370 -23.31 -25.15 -21.04
C ARG A 370 -24.16 -26.37 -21.36
#